data_AF-A0A1H2IRI2-F1
#
_entry.id   AF-A0A1H2IRI2-F1
#
_cell.length_a   1.000
_cell.length_b   1.000
_cell.length_c   1.000
_cell.angle_alpha   90.00
_cell.angle_beta   90.00
_cell.angle_gamma   90.00
#
_symmetry.space_group_name_H-M   'P 1'
#
loop_
_entity.id
_entity.type
_entity.pdbx_description
1 polymer ?
#
loop_
_entity_poly.entity_id
_entity_poly.type
_entity_poly.pdbx_seq_one_letter_code
_entity_poly.pdbx_strand_id
1 'polypeptide(L)'
;MPLRLGFTVTGVVLAAAESAVTIARITAGSVQHEISLAIGAEDELNAARTPLALLNQLSELLGPERPFGRILASGGPLERLLNPGGVIDRLTAPDGLLERLTAKGGLLDQMADDRGILMRLAAKDGPLDRLTRPGGVVDQFTENEGILERLTSEGGVVDKLTAPDGILEKVTAPGGILDRFAAEAGLLDQLVGEGGAVERAIAPGGPLDRFTELTEVMGQLAPNLLAMQETVHELAETVDLLNQTVAPLGGLADRLPKRLTRGPKGSGGNGNGDAAPADTNGYPKA
;
A
#
# COMPACT_ATOMS: atom_id res chain seq x y z
N MET A 1 -59.47 -51.93 4.26
CA MET A 1 -59.90 -51.23 5.49
C MET A 1 -59.59 -52.13 6.67
N PRO A 2 -59.13 -51.65 7.85
CA PRO A 2 -59.35 -50.31 8.43
C PRO A 2 -58.10 -49.58 8.97
N LEU A 3 -58.34 -48.32 9.36
CA LEU A 3 -57.45 -47.33 9.98
C LEU A 3 -57.69 -47.24 11.51
N ARG A 4 -56.71 -46.60 12.17
CA ARG A 4 -56.75 -45.77 13.40
C ARG A 4 -56.26 -46.42 14.69
N LEU A 5 -55.04 -46.05 15.07
CA LEU A 5 -54.65 -45.77 16.45
C LEU A 5 -53.86 -44.46 16.45
N GLY A 6 -54.40 -43.46 17.16
CA GLY A 6 -53.89 -42.10 17.22
C GLY A 6 -53.04 -41.84 18.47
N PHE A 7 -51.98 -41.06 18.24
CA PHE A 7 -51.44 -39.99 19.10
C PHE A 7 -51.34 -40.22 20.61
N THR A 8 -50.15 -40.62 21.07
CA THR A 8 -49.72 -40.48 22.48
C THR A 8 -48.23 -40.13 22.60
N VAL A 9 -47.74 -39.06 21.94
CA VAL A 9 -46.45 -38.43 22.31
C VAL A 9 -46.52 -36.89 22.17
N THR A 10 -47.65 -36.29 22.53
CA THR A 10 -47.83 -34.81 22.50
C THR A 10 -48.18 -34.23 23.87
N GLY A 11 -47.95 -34.97 24.96
CA GLY A 11 -48.25 -34.50 26.32
C GLY A 11 -47.08 -33.81 27.01
N VAL A 12 -45.87 -34.38 26.90
CA VAL A 12 -44.73 -33.95 27.74
C VAL A 12 -44.03 -32.72 27.19
N VAL A 13 -43.96 -32.56 25.86
CA VAL A 13 -43.42 -31.33 25.24
C VAL A 13 -44.39 -30.16 25.44
N LEU A 14 -45.70 -30.39 25.41
CA LEU A 14 -46.69 -29.34 25.59
C LEU A 14 -46.74 -28.83 27.03
N ALA A 15 -46.66 -29.69 28.05
CA ALA A 15 -46.64 -29.25 29.44
C ALA A 15 -45.36 -28.47 29.81
N ALA A 16 -44.21 -28.86 29.24
CA ALA A 16 -42.95 -28.12 29.40
C ALA A 16 -42.99 -26.77 28.65
N ALA A 17 -43.56 -26.74 27.45
CA ALA A 17 -43.77 -25.51 26.69
C ALA A 17 -44.77 -24.57 27.39
N GLU A 18 -45.88 -25.09 27.91
CA GLU A 18 -46.87 -24.30 28.66
C GLU A 18 -46.30 -23.75 29.95
N SER A 19 -45.45 -24.52 30.66
CA SER A 19 -44.76 -24.04 31.87
C SER A 19 -43.73 -22.96 31.54
N ALA A 20 -42.94 -23.12 30.47
CA ALA A 20 -42.01 -22.11 30.00
C ALA A 20 -42.72 -20.83 29.53
N VAL A 21 -43.86 -20.96 28.85
CA VAL A 21 -44.70 -19.83 28.43
C VAL A 21 -45.35 -19.14 29.63
N THR A 22 -45.77 -19.88 30.65
CA THR A 22 -46.37 -19.29 31.86
C THR A 22 -45.31 -18.56 32.69
N ILE A 23 -44.11 -19.10 32.83
CA ILE A 23 -42.99 -18.44 33.50
C ILE A 23 -42.54 -17.22 32.69
N ALA A 24 -42.40 -17.32 31.37
CA ALA A 24 -42.09 -16.19 30.50
C ALA A 24 -43.18 -15.09 30.58
N ARG A 25 -44.46 -15.46 30.71
CA ARG A 25 -45.56 -14.51 30.87
C ARG A 25 -45.58 -13.85 32.25
N ILE A 26 -45.19 -14.57 33.31
CA ILE A 26 -45.07 -14.02 34.67
C ILE A 26 -43.85 -13.08 34.75
N THR A 27 -42.71 -13.43 34.14
CA THR A 27 -41.54 -12.57 34.06
C THR A 27 -41.79 -11.35 33.16
N ALA A 28 -42.47 -11.50 32.02
CA ALA A 28 -42.88 -10.38 31.19
C ALA A 28 -43.89 -9.47 31.92
N GLY A 29 -44.87 -10.03 32.64
CA GLY A 29 -45.83 -9.26 33.43
C GLY A 29 -45.21 -8.52 34.61
N SER A 30 -44.20 -9.12 35.27
CA SER A 30 -43.43 -8.50 36.36
C SER A 30 -42.55 -7.35 35.86
N VAL A 31 -41.91 -7.51 34.69
CA VAL A 31 -41.10 -6.45 34.07
C VAL A 31 -41.99 -5.33 33.56
N GLN A 32 -43.20 -5.63 33.04
CA GLN A 32 -44.19 -4.60 32.70
C GLN A 32 -44.61 -3.79 33.93
N HIS A 33 -44.83 -4.45 35.09
CA HIS A 33 -45.29 -3.76 36.30
C HIS A 33 -44.21 -2.91 36.97
N GLU A 34 -42.94 -3.33 36.91
CA GLU A 34 -41.83 -2.50 37.39
C GLU A 34 -41.43 -1.39 36.39
N ILE A 35 -41.58 -1.61 35.08
CA ILE A 35 -41.38 -0.55 34.07
C ILE A 35 -42.50 0.49 34.16
N SER A 36 -43.76 0.12 34.39
CA SER A 36 -44.87 1.07 34.57
C SER A 36 -44.77 1.89 35.88
N LEU A 37 -44.05 1.38 36.90
CA LEU A 37 -43.79 2.09 38.15
C LEU A 37 -42.48 2.91 38.13
N ALA A 38 -41.47 2.46 37.38
CA ALA A 38 -40.21 3.18 37.20
C ALA A 38 -40.28 4.23 36.07
N ILE A 39 -41.22 4.07 35.14
CA ILE A 39 -41.47 5.00 34.05
C ILE A 39 -42.96 5.34 34.08
N GLY A 40 -43.30 6.53 34.58
CA GLY A 40 -44.62 7.15 34.41
C GLY A 40 -44.91 7.52 32.95
N ALA A 41 -44.71 6.59 32.01
CA ALA A 41 -44.75 6.77 30.55
C ALA A 41 -45.73 5.82 29.84
N GLU A 42 -46.77 5.36 30.52
CA GLU A 42 -47.90 4.75 29.80
C GLU A 42 -48.63 5.78 28.91
N ASP A 43 -48.51 7.07 29.21
CA ASP A 43 -49.00 8.14 28.36
C ASP A 43 -48.09 8.39 27.14
N GLU A 44 -46.77 8.22 27.26
CA GLU A 44 -45.83 8.55 26.18
C GLU A 44 -45.73 7.49 25.06
N LEU A 45 -45.93 6.20 25.34
CA LEU A 45 -45.89 5.15 24.31
C LEU A 45 -47.21 5.03 23.52
N ASN A 46 -48.35 5.33 24.14
CA ASN A 46 -49.60 5.53 23.41
C ASN A 46 -49.63 6.88 22.72
N ALA A 47 -49.08 7.94 23.33
CA ALA A 47 -48.86 9.22 22.67
C ALA A 47 -48.01 9.03 21.41
N ALA A 48 -46.87 8.33 21.45
CA ALA A 48 -45.97 8.10 20.31
C ALA A 48 -46.64 7.44 19.09
N ARG A 49 -47.77 6.74 19.25
CA ARG A 49 -48.59 6.18 18.16
C ARG A 49 -49.87 6.97 17.88
N THR A 50 -50.13 8.05 18.62
CA THR A 50 -51.13 9.01 18.20
C THR A 50 -50.59 9.78 16.99
N PRO A 51 -51.43 10.06 15.98
CA PRO A 51 -51.07 10.94 14.87
C PRO A 51 -50.47 12.27 15.36
N LEU A 52 -50.90 12.75 16.53
CA LEU A 52 -50.40 13.99 17.13
C LEU A 52 -48.96 13.90 17.64
N ALA A 53 -48.53 12.80 18.27
CA ALA A 53 -47.11 12.70 18.66
C ALA A 53 -46.20 12.43 17.46
N LEU A 54 -46.67 11.73 16.43
CA LEU A 54 -45.94 11.65 15.17
C LEU A 54 -45.77 13.03 14.52
N LEU A 55 -46.80 13.88 14.58
CA LEU A 55 -46.71 15.26 14.13
C LEU A 55 -45.76 16.09 15.01
N ASN A 56 -45.77 15.90 16.33
CA ASN A 56 -44.82 16.56 17.22
C ASN A 56 -43.38 16.10 16.97
N GLN A 57 -43.15 14.81 16.72
CA GLN A 57 -41.85 14.25 16.43
C GLN A 57 -41.34 14.67 15.04
N LEU A 58 -42.24 14.78 14.05
CA LEU A 58 -41.93 15.37 12.75
C LEU A 58 -41.61 16.87 12.89
N SER A 59 -42.38 17.61 13.67
CA SER A 59 -42.12 19.03 13.99
C SER A 59 -40.77 19.20 14.67
N GLU A 60 -40.42 18.29 15.56
CA GLU A 60 -39.13 18.29 16.25
C GLU A 60 -37.97 17.94 15.31
N LEU A 61 -38.17 17.09 14.31
CA LEU A 61 -37.16 16.80 13.28
C LEU A 61 -37.02 17.94 12.26
N LEU A 62 -38.13 18.60 11.90
CA LEU A 62 -38.18 19.73 10.95
C LEU A 62 -37.86 21.08 11.59
N GLY A 63 -37.59 21.12 12.90
CA GLY A 63 -37.23 22.35 13.61
C GLY A 63 -35.97 23.01 13.03
N PRO A 64 -35.89 24.36 12.98
CA PRO A 64 -34.87 25.09 12.22
C PRO A 64 -33.42 24.82 12.66
N GLU A 65 -33.20 24.43 13.92
CA GLU A 65 -31.88 24.08 14.47
C GLU A 65 -31.53 22.59 14.38
N ARG A 66 -32.46 21.77 13.87
CA ARG A 66 -32.33 20.32 13.76
C ARG A 66 -31.79 19.96 12.38
N PRO A 67 -31.13 18.80 12.21
CA PRO A 67 -30.41 18.48 10.98
C PRO A 67 -31.30 18.56 9.73
N PHE A 68 -32.54 18.05 9.78
CA PHE A 68 -33.46 18.17 8.65
C PHE A 68 -33.95 19.60 8.44
N GLY A 69 -34.27 20.34 9.51
CA GLY A 69 -34.63 21.75 9.39
C GLY A 69 -33.51 22.62 8.81
N ARG A 70 -32.23 22.34 9.10
CA ARG A 70 -31.08 23.03 8.51
C ARG A 70 -30.84 22.67 7.04
N ILE A 71 -31.11 21.42 6.67
CA ILE A 71 -31.04 20.96 5.27
C ILE A 71 -32.14 21.63 4.43
N LEU A 72 -33.35 21.76 5.00
CA LEU A 72 -34.54 22.34 4.38
C LEU A 72 -34.66 23.86 4.56
N ALA A 73 -33.85 24.47 5.43
CA ALA A 73 -33.85 25.90 5.68
C ALA A 73 -33.51 26.67 4.41
N SER A 74 -33.99 27.92 4.34
CA SER A 74 -33.71 28.74 3.17
C SER A 74 -32.21 29.07 3.06
N GLY A 75 -31.63 28.89 1.88
CA GLY A 75 -30.18 28.93 1.63
C GLY A 75 -29.42 27.67 2.09
N GLY A 76 -30.14 26.66 2.59
CA GLY A 76 -29.59 25.40 3.05
C GLY A 76 -28.99 24.54 1.92
N PRO A 77 -28.26 23.47 2.25
CA PRO A 77 -27.65 22.57 1.28
C PRO A 77 -28.66 22.00 0.27
N LEU A 78 -29.88 21.66 0.69
CA LEU A 78 -30.90 21.12 -0.22
C LEU A 78 -31.39 22.18 -1.21
N GLU A 79 -31.65 23.39 -0.73
CA GLU A 79 -32.07 24.50 -1.60
C GLU A 79 -30.96 24.81 -2.63
N ARG A 80 -29.69 24.77 -2.25
CA ARG A 80 -28.56 24.95 -3.19
C ARG A 80 -28.43 23.82 -4.23
N LEU A 81 -28.83 22.61 -3.88
CA LEU A 81 -28.84 21.47 -4.81
C LEU A 81 -29.99 21.58 -5.82
N LEU A 82 -31.18 21.99 -5.35
CA LEU A 82 -32.44 22.00 -6.11
C LEU A 82 -32.76 23.34 -6.77
N ASN A 83 -32.15 24.45 -6.34
CA ASN A 83 -32.40 25.76 -6.93
C ASN A 83 -32.03 25.77 -8.41
N PRO A 84 -32.69 26.61 -9.23
CA PRO A 84 -32.36 26.78 -10.64
C PRO A 84 -30.87 27.12 -10.81
N GLY A 85 -30.16 26.39 -11.68
CA GLY A 85 -28.71 26.49 -11.87
C GLY A 85 -27.87 25.82 -10.77
N GLY A 86 -28.51 25.11 -9.83
CA GLY A 86 -27.90 24.31 -8.76
C GLY A 86 -27.24 23.03 -9.28
N VAL A 87 -26.73 22.22 -8.35
CA VAL A 87 -25.94 21.02 -8.72
C VAL A 87 -26.81 19.99 -9.44
N ILE A 88 -28.04 19.76 -8.98
CA ILE A 88 -28.94 18.80 -9.64
C ILE A 88 -29.29 19.30 -11.04
N ASP A 89 -29.65 20.58 -11.17
CA ASP A 89 -29.98 21.18 -12.47
C ASP A 89 -28.82 21.05 -13.48
N ARG A 90 -27.56 21.27 -13.06
CA ARG A 90 -26.37 21.07 -13.92
C ARG A 90 -26.08 19.61 -14.25
N LEU A 91 -26.37 18.70 -13.32
CA LEU A 91 -26.18 17.27 -13.52
C LEU A 91 -27.22 16.70 -14.48
N THR A 92 -28.48 17.15 -14.38
CA THR A 92 -29.63 16.69 -15.17
C THR A 92 -29.95 17.57 -16.39
N ALA A 93 -29.23 18.66 -16.59
CA ALA A 93 -29.36 19.50 -17.78
C ALA A 93 -29.11 18.68 -19.05
N PRO A 94 -29.67 19.09 -20.20
CA PRO A 94 -29.31 18.55 -21.50
C PRO A 94 -27.79 18.62 -21.72
N ASP A 95 -27.19 17.53 -22.20
CA ASP A 95 -25.73 17.33 -22.31
C ASP A 95 -24.96 17.41 -20.97
N GLY A 96 -25.68 17.32 -19.86
CA GLY A 96 -25.14 17.32 -18.51
C GLY A 96 -24.35 16.06 -18.18
N LEU A 97 -23.70 16.04 -17.01
CA LEU A 97 -22.85 14.91 -16.62
C LEU A 97 -23.63 13.60 -16.49
N LEU A 98 -24.86 13.62 -15.93
CA LEU A 98 -25.66 12.39 -15.81
C LEU A 98 -26.09 11.85 -17.17
N GLU A 99 -26.48 12.73 -18.09
CA GLU A 99 -26.82 12.33 -19.46
C GLU A 99 -25.59 11.76 -20.17
N ARG A 100 -24.42 12.41 -20.10
CA ARG A 100 -23.18 11.88 -20.72
C ARG A 100 -22.69 10.58 -20.09
N LEU A 101 -22.93 10.38 -18.79
CA LEU A 101 -22.58 9.15 -18.08
C LEU A 101 -23.50 7.99 -18.46
N THR A 102 -24.81 8.25 -18.55
CA THR A 102 -25.85 7.22 -18.76
C THR A 102 -26.26 7.06 -20.23
N ALA A 103 -25.87 7.98 -21.11
CA ALA A 103 -26.12 7.89 -22.54
C ALA A 103 -25.50 6.62 -23.13
N LYS A 104 -26.09 6.16 -24.23
CA LYS A 104 -25.55 5.05 -25.01
C LYS A 104 -24.17 5.41 -25.56
N GLY A 105 -23.18 4.58 -25.29
CA GLY A 105 -21.76 4.84 -25.54
C GLY A 105 -21.09 5.76 -24.51
N GLY A 106 -21.80 6.20 -23.47
CA GLY A 106 -21.27 6.95 -22.33
C GLY A 106 -20.41 6.08 -21.40
N LEU A 107 -19.85 6.67 -20.34
CA LEU A 107 -18.88 5.97 -19.49
C LEU A 107 -19.50 4.76 -18.76
N LEU A 108 -20.75 4.84 -18.30
CA LEU A 108 -21.40 3.69 -17.65
C LEU A 108 -21.66 2.57 -18.65
N ASP A 109 -22.10 2.91 -19.86
CA ASP A 109 -22.32 1.94 -20.95
C ASP A 109 -21.00 1.27 -21.37
N GLN A 110 -19.91 2.04 -21.50
CA GLN A 110 -18.58 1.50 -21.80
C GLN A 110 -18.01 0.62 -20.68
N MET A 111 -18.28 0.97 -19.42
CA MET A 111 -17.83 0.17 -18.27
C MET A 111 -18.64 -1.11 -18.11
N ALA A 112 -19.93 -1.08 -18.45
CA ALA A 112 -20.85 -2.21 -18.40
C ALA A 112 -20.88 -3.04 -19.71
N ASP A 113 -20.23 -2.59 -20.77
CA ASP A 113 -20.04 -3.37 -22.00
C ASP A 113 -19.31 -4.69 -21.72
N ASP A 114 -19.45 -5.68 -22.60
CA ASP A 114 -18.88 -7.03 -22.46
C ASP A 114 -17.34 -7.01 -22.31
N ARG A 115 -16.68 -5.99 -22.86
CA ARG A 115 -15.23 -5.76 -22.73
C ARG A 115 -14.87 -4.72 -21.66
N GLY A 116 -15.89 -4.13 -21.05
CA GLY A 116 -15.80 -3.11 -20.01
C GLY A 116 -15.19 -3.61 -18.72
N ILE A 117 -14.76 -2.66 -17.89
CA ILE A 117 -14.05 -2.95 -16.64
C ILE A 117 -14.97 -3.67 -15.64
N LEU A 118 -16.26 -3.30 -15.59
CA LEU A 118 -17.20 -3.93 -14.65
C LEU A 118 -17.44 -5.40 -15.03
N MET A 119 -17.63 -5.69 -16.32
CA MET A 119 -17.80 -7.06 -16.80
C MET A 119 -16.53 -7.90 -16.58
N ARG A 120 -15.33 -7.34 -16.80
CA ARG A 120 -14.07 -8.04 -16.50
C ARG A 120 -13.86 -8.30 -15.01
N LEU A 121 -14.25 -7.34 -14.17
CA LEU A 121 -14.09 -7.43 -12.74
C LEU A 121 -15.04 -8.46 -12.13
N ALA A 122 -16.29 -8.49 -12.61
CA ALA A 122 -17.35 -9.40 -12.19
C ALA A 122 -17.39 -10.73 -12.97
N ALA A 123 -16.53 -10.90 -13.99
CA ALA A 123 -16.44 -12.14 -14.74
C ALA A 123 -16.10 -13.32 -13.81
N LYS A 124 -16.54 -14.52 -14.21
CA LYS A 124 -16.14 -15.77 -13.54
C LYS A 124 -14.62 -15.88 -13.51
N ASP A 125 -14.07 -16.24 -12.35
CA ASP A 125 -12.64 -16.24 -12.04
C ASP A 125 -11.96 -14.86 -12.16
N GLY A 126 -12.73 -13.79 -12.27
CA GLY A 126 -12.28 -12.41 -12.21
C GLY A 126 -11.94 -11.97 -10.78
N PRO A 127 -11.36 -10.77 -10.59
CA PRO A 127 -10.90 -10.35 -9.27
C PRO A 127 -12.03 -10.24 -8.25
N LEU A 128 -13.22 -9.74 -8.62
CA LEU A 128 -14.35 -9.64 -7.71
C LEU A 128 -14.90 -11.02 -7.37
N ASP A 129 -15.05 -11.89 -8.38
CA ASP A 129 -15.50 -13.27 -8.18
C ASP A 129 -14.54 -14.04 -7.25
N ARG A 130 -13.21 -13.92 -7.41
CA ARG A 130 -12.22 -14.53 -6.49
C ARG A 130 -12.27 -13.95 -5.08
N LEU A 131 -12.58 -12.66 -4.97
CA LEU A 131 -12.65 -11.97 -3.70
C LEU A 131 -13.88 -12.40 -2.90
N THR A 132 -15.04 -12.54 -3.56
CA THR A 132 -16.35 -12.76 -2.92
C THR A 132 -16.90 -14.19 -3.05
N ARG A 133 -16.26 -15.08 -3.82
CA ARG A 133 -16.66 -16.49 -3.89
C ARG A 133 -16.53 -17.16 -2.52
N PRO A 134 -17.29 -18.23 -2.27
CA PRO A 134 -17.07 -19.11 -1.13
C PRO A 134 -15.60 -19.53 -0.98
N GLY A 135 -15.02 -19.29 0.20
CA GLY A 135 -13.60 -19.52 0.51
C GLY A 135 -12.63 -18.54 -0.16
N GLY A 136 -13.15 -17.45 -0.73
CA GLY A 136 -12.40 -16.34 -1.29
C GLY A 136 -11.70 -15.51 -0.22
N VAL A 137 -11.08 -14.40 -0.63
CA VAL A 137 -10.31 -13.57 0.31
C VAL A 137 -11.21 -12.94 1.36
N VAL A 138 -12.42 -12.48 1.01
CA VAL A 138 -13.35 -11.91 2.00
C VAL A 138 -13.67 -12.95 3.06
N ASP A 139 -14.07 -14.16 2.65
CA ASP A 139 -14.36 -15.26 3.56
C ASP A 139 -13.14 -15.61 4.43
N GLN A 140 -11.94 -15.74 3.87
CA GLN A 140 -10.73 -16.03 4.65
C GLN A 140 -10.40 -14.97 5.72
N PHE A 141 -10.81 -13.73 5.49
CA PHE A 141 -10.64 -12.65 6.46
C PHE A 141 -11.77 -12.60 7.49
N THR A 142 -13.03 -12.89 7.09
CA THR A 142 -14.21 -12.67 7.92
C THR A 142 -14.85 -13.92 8.53
N GLU A 143 -14.51 -15.12 8.05
CA GLU A 143 -14.97 -16.39 8.64
C GLU A 143 -14.41 -16.60 10.04
N ASN A 144 -15.07 -17.50 10.78
CA ASN A 144 -14.59 -17.94 12.09
C ASN A 144 -13.22 -18.61 11.94
N GLU A 145 -12.28 -18.27 12.83
CA GLU A 145 -10.85 -18.59 12.75
C GLU A 145 -10.13 -17.99 11.54
N GLY A 146 -10.77 -17.02 10.87
CA GLY A 146 -10.20 -16.25 9.78
C GLY A 146 -9.04 -15.35 10.22
N ILE A 147 -8.44 -14.68 9.26
CA ILE A 147 -7.25 -13.84 9.50
C ILE A 147 -7.56 -12.73 10.50
N LEU A 148 -8.71 -12.06 10.38
CA LEU A 148 -9.07 -10.98 11.30
C LEU A 148 -9.26 -11.50 12.71
N GLU A 149 -10.03 -12.58 12.88
CA GLU A 149 -10.26 -13.16 14.19
C GLU A 149 -8.95 -13.62 14.84
N ARG A 150 -8.05 -14.29 14.12
CA ARG A 150 -6.74 -14.70 14.65
C ARG A 150 -5.82 -13.53 15.02
N LEU A 151 -5.95 -12.41 14.31
CA LEU A 151 -5.19 -11.20 14.62
C LEU A 151 -5.74 -10.50 15.86
N THR A 152 -7.05 -10.48 16.04
CA THR A 152 -7.75 -9.77 17.12
C THR A 152 -8.12 -10.62 18.33
N SER A 153 -8.02 -11.95 18.23
CA SER A 153 -8.28 -12.88 19.33
C SER A 153 -7.26 -12.70 20.46
N GLU A 154 -7.59 -13.19 21.64
CA GLU A 154 -6.67 -13.22 22.78
C GLU A 154 -5.35 -13.91 22.40
N GLY A 155 -4.22 -13.24 22.63
CA GLY A 155 -2.88 -13.68 22.22
C GLY A 155 -2.56 -13.47 20.73
N GLY A 156 -3.47 -12.88 19.97
CA GLY A 156 -3.27 -12.42 18.60
C GLY A 156 -2.28 -11.27 18.50
N VAL A 157 -1.90 -10.90 17.28
CA VAL A 157 -0.91 -9.82 17.05
C VAL A 157 -1.48 -8.47 17.49
N VAL A 158 -2.73 -8.18 17.12
CA VAL A 158 -3.38 -6.92 17.50
C VAL A 158 -3.55 -6.89 19.01
N ASP A 159 -4.07 -7.96 19.60
CA ASP A 159 -4.24 -8.07 21.05
C ASP A 159 -2.93 -7.84 21.81
N LYS A 160 -1.83 -8.52 21.45
CA LYS A 160 -0.51 -8.30 22.07
C LYS A 160 0.06 -6.90 21.89
N LEU A 161 -0.23 -6.26 20.76
CA LEU A 161 0.22 -4.91 20.48
C LEU A 161 -0.55 -3.87 21.31
N THR A 162 -1.86 -4.08 21.50
CA THR A 162 -2.77 -3.18 22.22
C THR A 162 -2.99 -3.53 23.68
N ALA A 163 -2.52 -4.69 24.14
CA ALA A 163 -2.61 -5.10 25.54
C ALA A 163 -1.90 -4.10 26.46
N PRO A 164 -2.28 -4.04 27.75
CA PRO A 164 -1.54 -3.29 28.77
C PRO A 164 -0.07 -3.68 28.78
N ASP A 165 0.83 -2.70 28.85
CA ASP A 165 2.28 -2.85 28.69
C ASP A 165 2.72 -3.40 27.32
N GLY A 166 1.82 -3.36 26.34
CA GLY A 166 2.06 -3.72 24.95
C GLY A 166 3.06 -2.81 24.26
N ILE A 167 3.51 -3.21 23.07
CA ILE A 167 4.49 -2.45 22.30
C ILE A 167 3.90 -1.10 21.88
N LEU A 168 2.62 -1.05 21.47
CA LEU A 168 2.00 0.21 21.08
C LEU A 168 1.93 1.17 22.25
N GLU A 169 1.49 0.69 23.42
CA GLU A 169 1.45 1.52 24.63
C GLU A 169 2.85 2.04 24.99
N LYS A 170 3.89 1.21 24.99
CA LYS A 170 5.28 1.67 25.28
C LYS A 170 5.81 2.67 24.25
N VAL A 171 5.38 2.54 23.00
CA VAL A 171 5.80 3.41 21.91
C VAL A 171 5.08 4.76 22.00
N THR A 172 3.79 4.78 22.35
CA THR A 172 2.93 5.98 22.44
C THR A 172 2.81 6.58 23.83
N ALA A 173 3.30 5.91 24.87
CA ALA A 173 3.24 6.39 26.24
C ALA A 173 4.02 7.72 26.39
N PRO A 174 3.63 8.57 27.35
CA PRO A 174 4.38 9.77 27.68
C PRO A 174 5.85 9.47 27.98
N GLY A 175 6.78 10.13 27.28
CA GLY A 175 8.22 9.85 27.35
C GLY A 175 8.68 8.57 26.64
N GLY A 176 7.78 7.94 25.88
CA GLY A 176 8.01 6.73 25.10
C GLY A 176 8.93 6.94 23.90
N ILE A 177 8.92 5.97 22.97
CA ILE A 177 9.78 6.05 21.77
C ILE A 177 9.30 7.17 20.85
N LEU A 178 7.99 7.31 20.63
CA LEU A 178 7.45 8.37 19.78
C LEU A 178 7.71 9.75 20.35
N ASP A 179 7.50 9.93 21.66
CA ASP A 179 7.78 11.21 22.31
C ASP A 179 9.25 11.60 22.18
N ARG A 180 10.20 10.67 22.39
CA ARG A 180 11.63 10.96 22.19
C ARG A 180 12.00 11.20 20.74
N PHE A 181 11.28 10.56 19.82
CA PHE A 181 11.49 10.74 18.39
C PHE A 181 10.99 12.12 17.95
N ALA A 182 9.84 12.58 18.47
CA ALA A 182 9.16 13.83 18.12
C ALA A 182 9.47 15.02 19.05
N ALA A 183 10.22 14.81 20.13
CA ALA A 183 10.65 15.88 21.03
C ALA A 183 11.49 16.94 20.31
N GLU A 184 11.53 18.14 20.87
CA GLU A 184 12.44 19.21 20.45
C GLU A 184 13.90 18.74 20.59
N ALA A 185 14.71 18.92 19.55
CA ALA A 185 16.03 18.30 19.38
C ALA A 185 16.04 16.75 19.39
N GLY A 186 14.87 16.12 19.22
CA GLY A 186 14.69 14.68 19.07
C GLY A 186 15.21 14.15 17.73
N LEU A 187 15.03 12.85 17.50
CA LEU A 187 15.55 12.19 16.29
C LEU A 187 14.88 12.69 15.01
N LEU A 188 13.59 13.05 15.03
CA LEU A 188 12.91 13.68 13.88
C LEU A 188 13.50 15.05 13.58
N ASP A 189 13.75 15.84 14.62
CA ASP A 189 14.31 17.18 14.48
C ASP A 189 15.75 17.11 13.96
N GLN A 190 16.57 16.19 14.46
CA GLN A 190 17.93 15.95 13.95
C GLN A 190 17.95 15.42 12.50
N LEU A 191 16.88 14.74 12.06
CA LEU A 191 16.78 14.20 10.72
C LEU A 191 16.21 15.23 9.73
N VAL A 192 15.09 15.85 10.06
CA VAL A 192 14.24 16.65 9.17
C VAL A 192 14.11 18.11 9.60
N GLY A 193 14.44 18.44 10.86
CA GLY A 193 14.45 19.80 11.38
C GLY A 193 15.55 20.68 10.78
N GLU A 194 15.60 21.92 11.24
CA GLU A 194 16.52 22.94 10.73
C GLU A 194 17.98 22.56 11.01
N GLY A 195 18.79 22.46 9.94
CA GLY A 195 20.15 21.94 10.00
C GLY A 195 20.24 20.41 10.15
N GLY A 196 19.11 19.72 10.02
CA GLY A 196 19.01 18.27 10.11
C GLY A 196 19.80 17.53 9.04
N ALA A 197 19.92 16.21 9.19
CA ALA A 197 20.67 15.37 8.26
C ALA A 197 20.11 15.42 6.83
N VAL A 198 18.78 15.50 6.66
CA VAL A 198 18.14 15.62 5.35
C VAL A 198 18.45 16.97 4.73
N GLU A 199 18.31 18.07 5.47
CA GLU A 199 18.60 19.41 4.96
C GLU A 199 20.08 19.54 4.56
N ARG A 200 21.01 19.05 5.40
CA ARG A 200 22.44 19.00 5.05
C ARG A 200 22.74 18.10 3.86
N ALA A 201 21.92 17.06 3.65
CA ALA A 201 22.10 16.15 2.52
C ALA A 201 21.73 16.83 1.19
N ILE A 202 20.66 17.62 1.17
CA ILE A 202 20.14 18.34 -0.01
C ILE A 202 20.75 19.75 -0.19
N ALA A 203 21.44 20.28 0.82
CA ALA A 203 22.05 21.60 0.74
C ALA A 203 23.15 21.66 -0.33
N PRO A 204 23.42 22.85 -0.91
CA PRO A 204 24.47 23.04 -1.91
C PRO A 204 25.84 22.51 -1.47
N GLY A 205 26.44 21.62 -2.26
CA GLY A 205 27.70 20.95 -1.93
C GLY A 205 27.57 19.83 -0.87
N GLY A 206 26.34 19.47 -0.54
CA GLY A 206 25.99 18.35 0.31
C GLY A 206 26.34 16.99 -0.31
N PRO A 207 26.21 15.89 0.45
CA PRO A 207 26.46 14.56 -0.07
C PRO A 207 25.59 14.21 -1.27
N LEU A 208 24.32 14.64 -1.35
CA LEU A 208 23.47 14.32 -2.50
C LEU A 208 23.89 15.07 -3.77
N ASP A 209 24.34 16.31 -3.65
CA ASP A 209 24.93 17.04 -4.77
C ASP A 209 26.18 16.32 -5.29
N ARG A 210 27.08 15.90 -4.38
CA ARG A 210 28.29 15.15 -4.78
C ARG A 210 27.96 13.80 -5.43
N PHE A 211 26.91 13.12 -5.00
CA PHE A 211 26.43 11.91 -5.68
C PHE A 211 25.90 12.23 -7.09
N THR A 212 25.23 13.36 -7.25
CA THR A 212 24.71 13.81 -8.55
C THR A 212 25.86 14.19 -9.50
N GLU A 213 26.84 14.96 -9.02
CA GLU A 213 28.06 15.29 -9.76
C GLU A 213 28.83 14.03 -10.18
N LEU A 214 29.00 13.07 -9.27
CA LEU A 214 29.65 11.79 -9.60
C LEU A 214 28.88 11.03 -10.67
N THR A 215 27.55 11.03 -10.59
CA THR A 215 26.69 10.38 -11.59
C THR A 215 26.85 11.03 -12.96
N GLU A 216 26.96 12.36 -13.01
CA GLU A 216 27.22 13.09 -14.25
C GLU A 216 28.60 12.76 -14.83
N VAL A 217 29.65 12.73 -14.00
CA VAL A 217 31.01 12.34 -14.42
C VAL A 217 31.03 10.91 -14.95
N MET A 218 30.35 9.98 -14.29
CA MET A 218 30.23 8.59 -14.77
C MET A 218 29.44 8.51 -16.08
N GLY A 219 28.40 9.33 -16.24
CA GLY A 219 27.66 9.45 -17.50
C GLY A 219 28.49 9.99 -18.66
N GLN A 220 29.43 10.90 -18.38
CA GLN A 220 30.37 11.45 -19.37
C GLN A 220 31.53 10.50 -19.69
N LEU A 221 31.87 9.58 -18.78
CA LEU A 221 32.95 8.62 -18.99
C LEU A 221 32.61 7.60 -20.09
N ALA A 222 31.36 7.15 -20.17
CA ALA A 222 30.92 6.18 -21.17
C ALA A 222 31.18 6.62 -22.64
N PRO A 223 30.75 7.81 -23.10
CA PRO A 223 31.05 8.26 -24.46
C PRO A 223 32.56 8.52 -24.69
N ASN A 224 33.29 9.01 -23.69
CA ASN A 224 34.74 9.19 -23.80
C ASN A 224 35.49 7.85 -23.98
N LEU A 225 35.07 6.81 -23.28
CA LEU A 225 35.65 5.47 -23.44
C LEU A 225 35.35 4.89 -24.84
N LEU A 226 34.16 5.16 -25.40
CA LEU A 226 33.84 4.75 -26.77
C LEU A 226 34.72 5.48 -27.80
N ALA A 227 34.92 6.78 -27.66
CA ALA A 227 35.82 7.55 -28.53
C ALA A 227 37.29 7.07 -28.42
N MET A 228 37.75 6.71 -27.21
CA MET A 228 39.08 6.12 -27.04
C MET A 228 39.21 4.74 -27.69
N GLN A 229 38.16 3.91 -27.66
CA GLN A 229 38.17 2.62 -28.36
C GLN A 229 38.30 2.79 -29.88
N GLU A 230 37.62 3.79 -30.45
CA GLU A 230 37.72 4.12 -31.88
C GLU A 230 39.13 4.59 -32.26
N THR A 231 39.70 5.54 -31.52
CA THR A 231 41.08 6.00 -31.77
C THR A 231 42.14 4.90 -31.59
N VAL A 232 41.95 3.99 -30.63
CA VAL A 232 42.82 2.81 -30.47
C VAL A 232 42.68 1.86 -31.66
N HIS A 233 41.47 1.69 -32.21
CA HIS A 233 41.26 0.88 -33.39
C HIS A 233 41.94 1.49 -34.63
N GLU A 234 41.80 2.79 -34.86
CA GLU A 234 42.48 3.50 -35.96
C GLU A 234 44.01 3.42 -35.85
N LEU A 235 44.55 3.56 -34.63
CA LEU A 235 45.98 3.42 -34.39
C LEU A 235 46.44 1.99 -34.69
N ALA A 236 45.66 0.98 -34.29
CA ALA A 236 45.97 -0.43 -34.57
C ALA A 236 46.00 -0.70 -36.09
N GLU A 237 45.02 -0.20 -36.85
CA GLU A 237 45.02 -0.33 -38.32
C GLU A 237 46.22 0.38 -38.96
N THR A 238 46.56 1.56 -38.47
CA THR A 238 47.73 2.32 -38.96
C THR A 238 49.03 1.57 -38.68
N VAL A 239 49.16 0.98 -37.49
CA VAL A 239 50.32 0.16 -37.13
C VAL A 239 50.39 -1.10 -37.99
N ASP A 240 49.27 -1.75 -38.29
CA ASP A 240 49.23 -2.91 -39.18
C ASP A 240 49.64 -2.53 -40.61
N LEU A 241 49.17 -1.39 -41.13
CA LEU A 241 49.58 -0.87 -42.43
C LEU A 241 51.08 -0.53 -42.44
N LEU A 242 51.60 0.08 -41.37
CA LEU A 242 53.03 0.34 -41.21
C LEU A 242 53.82 -0.99 -41.16
N ASN A 243 53.33 -2.00 -40.46
CA ASN A 243 53.99 -3.30 -40.38
C ASN A 243 54.01 -4.02 -41.74
N GLN A 244 52.92 -3.94 -42.50
CA GLN A 244 52.86 -4.47 -43.87
C GLN A 244 53.82 -3.76 -44.83
N THR A 245 54.06 -2.46 -44.64
CA THR A 245 55.01 -1.68 -45.46
C THR A 245 56.47 -1.85 -45.03
N VAL A 246 56.73 -2.10 -43.75
CA VAL A 246 58.08 -2.34 -43.21
C VAL A 246 58.51 -3.81 -43.34
N ALA A 247 57.58 -4.77 -43.38
CA ALA A 247 57.86 -6.18 -43.65
C ALA A 247 58.77 -6.43 -44.88
N PRO A 248 58.56 -5.80 -46.05
CA PRO A 248 59.48 -5.93 -47.19
C PRO A 248 60.86 -5.29 -46.94
N LEU A 249 60.99 -4.28 -46.08
CA LEU A 249 62.28 -3.70 -45.68
C LEU A 249 63.07 -4.63 -44.75
N GLY A 250 62.38 -5.37 -43.86
CA GLY A 250 62.99 -6.42 -43.04
C GLY A 250 63.57 -7.56 -43.89
N GLY A 251 62.86 -7.95 -44.95
CA GLY A 251 63.36 -8.94 -45.93
C GLY A 251 64.54 -8.46 -46.78
N LEU A 252 64.69 -7.14 -46.98
CA LEU A 252 65.86 -6.54 -47.64
C LEU A 252 67.08 -6.49 -46.72
N ALA A 253 66.90 -6.25 -45.42
CA ALA A 253 67.97 -6.36 -44.44
C ALA A 253 68.52 -7.80 -44.34
N ASP A 254 67.67 -8.81 -44.46
CA ASP A 254 68.07 -10.24 -44.50
C ASP A 254 68.76 -10.64 -45.82
N ARG A 255 68.50 -9.90 -46.90
CA ARG A 255 69.17 -10.06 -48.21
C ARG A 255 70.45 -9.23 -48.34
N LEU A 256 70.81 -8.43 -47.34
CA LEU A 256 72.11 -7.78 -47.29
C LEU A 256 73.19 -8.87 -47.20
N PRO A 257 74.20 -8.91 -48.10
CA PRO A 257 75.17 -9.98 -48.11
C PRO A 257 75.86 -10.10 -46.73
N LYS A 258 75.64 -11.23 -46.05
CA LYS A 258 76.29 -11.67 -44.79
C LYS A 258 77.83 -11.73 -44.83
N ARG A 259 78.44 -11.19 -45.88
CA ARG A 259 79.88 -11.08 -46.06
C ARG A 259 80.51 -9.91 -45.28
N LEU A 260 79.71 -9.10 -44.57
CA LEU A 260 80.20 -7.94 -43.80
C LEU A 260 79.91 -7.96 -42.29
N THR A 261 79.24 -8.99 -41.74
CA THR A 261 78.88 -9.01 -40.29
C THR A 261 79.43 -10.20 -39.50
N ARG A 262 80.43 -10.93 -40.01
CA ARG A 262 81.23 -11.84 -39.18
C ARG A 262 82.36 -11.07 -38.49
N GLY A 263 82.02 -10.34 -37.43
CA GLY A 263 82.96 -9.84 -36.42
C GLY A 263 83.12 -10.87 -35.27
N PRO A 264 84.30 -10.97 -34.64
CA PRO A 264 84.67 -12.11 -33.81
C PRO A 264 84.09 -12.05 -32.39
N LYS A 265 83.81 -13.25 -31.89
CA LYS A 265 83.75 -13.69 -30.49
C LYS A 265 84.64 -12.85 -29.52
N GLY A 266 84.00 -12.22 -28.54
CA GLY A 266 84.58 -11.74 -27.27
C GLY A 266 83.42 -11.63 -26.27
N SER A 267 83.31 -12.44 -25.22
CA SER A 267 84.14 -12.56 -24.01
C SER A 267 84.06 -11.32 -23.09
N GLY A 268 83.60 -11.54 -21.86
CA GLY A 268 83.60 -10.60 -20.73
C GLY A 268 82.23 -9.99 -20.46
N GLY A 269 81.66 -10.02 -19.26
CA GLY A 269 82.08 -10.46 -17.94
C GLY A 269 80.88 -10.14 -17.03
N ASN A 270 80.29 -11.12 -16.35
CA ASN A 270 80.49 -11.39 -14.94
C ASN A 270 80.71 -10.14 -14.06
N GLY A 271 79.69 -9.81 -13.27
CA GLY A 271 79.70 -8.78 -12.23
C GLY A 271 78.63 -9.11 -11.19
N ASN A 272 78.97 -10.06 -10.31
CA ASN A 272 78.22 -10.49 -9.14
C ASN A 272 78.04 -9.38 -8.09
N GLY A 273 77.07 -9.61 -7.21
CA GLY A 273 77.04 -9.13 -5.82
C GLY A 273 75.78 -8.32 -5.54
N ASP A 274 74.91 -8.64 -4.58
CA ASP A 274 74.89 -9.59 -3.46
C ASP A 274 73.39 -9.81 -3.15
N ALA A 275 72.85 -11.02 -2.99
CA ALA A 275 72.76 -11.77 -1.72
C ALA A 275 72.50 -10.86 -0.49
N ALA A 276 71.51 -11.01 0.38
CA ALA A 276 70.50 -12.02 0.67
C ALA A 276 69.72 -11.46 1.91
N PRO A 277 69.00 -12.25 2.73
CA PRO A 277 67.68 -12.84 2.49
C PRO A 277 66.73 -12.61 3.69
N ALA A 278 65.69 -13.46 3.75
CA ALA A 278 64.89 -13.86 4.92
C ALA A 278 63.66 -12.98 5.19
N ASP A 279 62.48 -13.49 4.86
CA ASP A 279 61.59 -14.25 5.77
C ASP A 279 60.76 -13.25 6.59
N THR A 280 59.43 -13.27 6.59
CA THR A 280 58.62 -14.36 7.13
C THR A 280 57.18 -14.26 6.63
N ASN A 281 56.73 -15.31 5.96
CA ASN A 281 55.58 -16.16 6.30
C ASN A 281 54.47 -15.58 7.20
N GLY A 282 53.20 -15.67 6.77
CA GLY A 282 52.04 -15.43 7.64
C GLY A 282 50.68 -15.30 6.93
N TYR A 283 50.18 -16.40 6.38
CA TYR A 283 48.81 -16.68 5.90
C TYR A 283 47.66 -16.30 6.90
N PRO A 284 46.36 -16.55 6.60
CA PRO A 284 45.56 -16.30 5.39
C PRO A 284 44.12 -15.76 5.71
N LYS A 285 43.35 -15.57 4.63
CA LYS A 285 41.88 -15.69 4.47
C LYS A 285 41.03 -16.06 5.71
N ALA A 286 40.02 -15.23 5.96
CA ALA A 286 38.61 -15.61 5.98
C ALA A 286 37.80 -14.42 5.43
#